data_AF-A0A147HT91-F1
#
_entry.id   AF-A0A147HT91-F1
#
_cell.length_a   1.000
_cell.length_b   1.000
_cell.length_c   1.000
_cell.angle_alpha   90.00
_cell.angle_beta   90.00
_cell.angle_gamma   90.00
#
_symmetry.space_group_name_H-M   'P 1'
#
loop_
_entity.id
_entity.type
_entity.pdbx_description
1 polymer ?
#
loop_
_entity_poly.entity_id
_entity_poly.type
_entity_poly.pdbx_seq_one_letter_code
_entity_poly.pdbx_strand_id
1 'polypeptide(L)'
;MLKTTDYGLPDPSGLLPARPIKVRRAGFADRYRLLVFSILLGFGALAIVAGIWPGLYADYRILRAPVEVPQASMVDGECRMRKFSVRCNATIAYPRDGEIRSRAVSFSYMAFSNEDRETRIVAERGNPDNITLSLAIDEFWNRFLGSLLVVAVFAVFSVLMMRRFLHQSASIKALRHPAPLRPVWARITQRTDKKGRSRITYAPIDPALTDKAIASGFAKDERPWTHYDPTQDETFTLAVVHPAATLPVLLDERLDRLDLTPDEAEVIRTGRDALLPPESIV
;
A
#
# COMPACT_ATOMS: atom_id res chain seq x y z
N MET A 1 -15.35 5.20 41.96
CA MET A 1 -15.92 4.04 41.24
C MET A 1 -15.23 3.97 39.89
N LEU A 2 -14.26 3.06 39.77
CA LEU A 2 -13.42 2.90 38.58
C LEU A 2 -14.25 2.18 37.51
N LYS A 3 -14.44 2.81 36.36
CA LYS A 3 -15.05 2.18 35.18
C LYS A 3 -14.04 1.18 34.65
N THR A 4 -14.22 -0.10 34.98
CA THR A 4 -13.57 -1.20 34.29
C THR A 4 -13.88 -1.06 32.80
N THR A 5 -12.86 -0.93 31.98
CA THR A 5 -12.94 -1.30 30.56
C THR A 5 -13.48 -2.74 30.50
N ASP A 6 -14.23 -3.13 29.47
CA ASP A 6 -14.92 -4.43 29.34
C ASP A 6 -14.08 -5.68 29.69
N TYR A 7 -12.75 -5.52 29.72
CA TYR A 7 -11.71 -6.50 30.06
C TYR A 7 -11.32 -6.58 31.55
N GLY A 8 -12.00 -5.88 32.47
CA GLY A 8 -11.70 -5.96 33.92
C GLY A 8 -10.36 -5.31 34.35
N LEU A 9 -9.68 -4.62 33.44
CA LEU A 9 -8.37 -3.99 33.69
C LEU A 9 -8.47 -2.75 34.60
N PRO A 10 -7.45 -2.50 35.45
CA PRO A 10 -7.39 -1.31 36.30
C PRO A 10 -7.20 -0.04 35.46
N ASP A 11 -7.69 1.10 35.92
CA ASP A 11 -7.55 2.37 35.18
C ASP A 11 -6.09 2.86 35.20
N PRO A 12 -5.43 3.03 34.03
CA PRO A 12 -4.05 3.50 33.98
C PRO A 12 -3.94 5.03 34.10
N SER A 13 -5.04 5.80 34.18
CA SER A 13 -5.06 7.26 34.08
C SER A 13 -4.15 8.02 35.05
N GLY A 14 -3.84 7.43 36.21
CA GLY A 14 -2.91 8.00 37.22
C GLY A 14 -1.43 7.64 37.03
N LEU A 15 -1.09 6.86 36.00
CA LEU A 15 0.25 6.31 35.83
C LEU A 15 1.27 7.35 35.35
N LEU A 16 0.84 8.34 34.56
CA LEU A 16 1.71 9.36 33.99
C LEU A 16 1.59 10.69 34.75
N PRO A 17 2.67 11.47 34.88
CA PRO A 17 2.61 12.76 35.55
C PRO A 17 1.76 13.74 34.73
N ALA A 18 1.06 14.64 35.42
CA ALA A 18 0.20 15.65 34.79
C ALA A 18 0.95 16.72 33.98
N ARG A 19 2.30 16.69 33.98
CA ARG A 19 3.13 17.64 33.23
C ARG A 19 3.15 17.31 31.73
N PRO A 20 3.40 18.31 30.87
CA PRO A 20 3.64 18.05 29.45
C PRO A 20 4.85 17.14 29.23
N ILE A 21 4.66 16.02 28.52
CA ILE A 21 5.71 15.09 28.12
C ILE A 21 5.78 15.06 26.59
N LYS A 22 7.00 15.07 26.06
CA LYS A 22 7.26 14.91 24.63
C LYS A 22 7.49 13.43 24.30
N VAL A 23 6.98 12.98 23.16
CA VAL A 23 7.29 11.64 22.64
C VAL A 23 8.53 11.73 21.75
N ARG A 24 9.63 11.11 22.19
CA ARG A 24 10.92 11.09 21.47
C ARG A 24 10.85 10.21 20.23
N ARG A 25 10.18 9.06 20.33
CA ARG A 25 10.06 8.07 19.25
C ARG A 25 8.65 7.47 19.20
N ALA A 26 7.96 7.68 18.08
CA ALA A 26 6.60 7.15 17.88
C ALA A 26 6.55 5.66 17.48
N GLY A 27 7.67 5.10 16.98
CA GLY A 27 7.78 3.66 16.67
C GLY A 27 6.91 3.14 15.51
N PHE A 28 6.20 3.97 14.74
CA PHE A 28 5.33 3.49 13.65
C PHE A 28 6.14 2.82 12.52
N ALA A 29 6.01 1.49 12.40
CA ALA A 29 6.87 0.66 11.54
C ALA A 29 6.66 0.90 10.03
N ASP A 30 5.48 1.36 9.64
CA ASP A 30 5.07 1.38 8.23
C ASP A 30 5.23 2.72 7.53
N ARG A 31 5.59 3.79 8.25
CA ARG A 31 5.62 5.15 7.70
C ARG A 31 6.37 5.21 6.35
N TYR A 32 7.64 4.80 6.34
CA TYR A 32 8.44 4.85 5.11
C TYR A 32 8.04 3.80 4.08
N ARG A 33 7.49 2.66 4.51
CA ARG A 33 6.98 1.63 3.60
C ARG A 33 5.79 2.15 2.80
N LEU A 34 4.84 2.81 3.46
CA LEU A 34 3.68 3.42 2.82
C LEU A 34 4.11 4.46 1.76
N LEU A 35 5.11 5.29 2.08
CA LEU A 35 5.65 6.27 1.15
C LEU A 35 6.29 5.59 -0.08
N VAL A 36 7.19 4.62 0.16
CA VAL A 36 7.88 3.90 -0.93
C VAL A 36 6.88 3.17 -1.83
N PHE A 37 5.93 2.42 -1.26
CA PHE A 37 4.90 1.74 -2.05
C PHE A 37 4.01 2.71 -2.83
N SER A 38 3.63 3.83 -2.24
CA SER A 38 2.87 4.87 -2.93
C SER A 38 3.61 5.41 -4.16
N ILE A 39 4.90 5.72 -4.00
CA ILE A 39 5.77 6.20 -5.07
C ILE A 39 5.93 5.14 -6.17
N LEU A 40 6.24 3.89 -5.80
CA LEU A 40 6.41 2.79 -6.76
C LEU A 40 5.15 2.53 -7.58
N LEU A 41 3.98 2.52 -6.94
CA LEU A 41 2.70 2.36 -7.64
C LEU A 41 2.39 3.54 -8.56
N GLY A 42 2.68 4.78 -8.11
CA GLY A 42 2.50 5.99 -8.91
C GLY A 42 3.38 5.98 -10.16
N PHE A 43 4.68 5.67 -10.02
CA PHE A 43 5.58 5.52 -11.16
C PHE A 43 5.19 4.33 -12.05
N GLY A 44 4.72 3.23 -11.47
CA GLY A 44 4.21 2.09 -12.23
C GLY A 44 3.02 2.47 -13.12
N ALA A 45 2.06 3.24 -12.59
CA ALA A 45 0.94 3.76 -13.37
C ALA A 45 1.41 4.66 -14.52
N LEU A 46 2.35 5.58 -14.25
CA LEU A 46 2.92 6.46 -15.27
C LEU A 46 3.69 5.69 -16.35
N ALA A 47 4.44 4.66 -15.97
CA ALA A 47 5.16 3.80 -16.91
C ALA A 47 4.22 3.03 -17.84
N ILE A 48 3.08 2.55 -17.32
CA ILE A 48 2.05 1.88 -18.13
C ILE A 48 1.44 2.85 -19.14
N VAL A 49 1.08 4.06 -18.70
CA VAL A 49 0.56 5.10 -19.59
C VAL A 49 1.59 5.46 -20.67
N ALA A 50 2.83 5.74 -20.28
CA ALA A 50 3.89 6.11 -21.22
C ALA A 50 4.25 4.98 -22.21
N GLY A 51 4.17 3.72 -21.80
CA GLY A 51 4.54 2.58 -22.64
C GLY A 51 3.43 2.05 -23.53
N ILE A 52 2.18 2.01 -23.05
CA ILE A 52 1.07 1.36 -23.76
C ILE A 52 0.19 2.36 -24.51
N TRP A 53 -0.05 3.55 -23.93
CA TRP A 53 -1.04 4.48 -24.47
C TRP A 53 -0.65 5.14 -25.79
N PRO A 54 0.64 5.38 -26.13
CA PRO A 54 0.99 5.88 -27.47
C PRO A 54 0.54 4.94 -28.59
N GLY A 55 0.68 3.63 -28.39
CA GLY A 55 0.20 2.62 -29.34
C GLY A 55 -1.32 2.60 -29.42
N LEU A 56 -2.02 2.66 -28.28
CA LEU A 56 -3.48 2.79 -28.24
C LEU A 56 -3.97 4.06 -28.95
N TYR A 57 -3.26 5.19 -28.81
CA TYR A 57 -3.63 6.42 -29.49
C TYR A 57 -3.49 6.31 -31.01
N ALA A 58 -2.44 5.63 -31.50
CA ALA A 58 -2.29 5.33 -32.92
C ALA A 58 -3.42 4.42 -33.42
N ASP A 59 -3.72 3.34 -32.69
CA ASP A 59 -4.80 2.40 -33.02
C ASP A 59 -6.18 3.11 -33.03
N TYR A 60 -6.41 4.03 -32.10
CA TYR A 60 -7.63 4.84 -32.02
C TYR A 60 -7.81 5.76 -33.22
N ARG A 61 -6.74 6.33 -33.78
CA ARG A 61 -6.80 7.14 -35.01
C ARG A 61 -7.25 6.30 -36.20
N ILE A 62 -6.74 5.07 -36.31
CA ILE A 62 -7.10 4.14 -37.38
C ILE A 62 -8.57 3.70 -37.23
N LEU A 63 -9.02 3.45 -35.99
CA LEU A 63 -10.41 3.06 -35.69
C LEU A 63 -11.45 4.08 -36.17
N ARG A 64 -11.12 5.39 -36.19
CA ARG A 64 -12.05 6.44 -36.66
C ARG A 64 -12.26 6.45 -38.18
N ALA A 65 -11.28 6.00 -38.96
CA ALA A 65 -11.35 6.05 -40.42
C ALA A 65 -10.50 4.92 -41.05
N PRO A 66 -10.93 3.65 -40.91
CA PRO A 66 -10.20 2.53 -41.49
C PRO A 66 -10.26 2.58 -43.02
N VAL A 67 -9.13 2.32 -43.66
CA VAL A 67 -9.02 2.08 -45.11
C VAL A 67 -8.30 0.76 -45.30
N GLU A 68 -8.94 -0.18 -46.00
CA GLU A 68 -8.31 -1.45 -46.35
C GLU A 68 -7.21 -1.21 -47.39
N VAL A 69 -6.05 -1.86 -47.20
CA VAL A 69 -4.94 -1.80 -48.15
C VAL A 69 -4.78 -3.19 -48.77
N PRO A 70 -5.54 -3.52 -49.83
CA PRO A 70 -5.57 -4.89 -50.40
C PRO A 70 -4.24 -5.32 -51.03
N GLN A 71 -3.31 -4.39 -51.27
CA GLN A 71 -1.98 -4.67 -51.83
C GLN A 71 -0.88 -4.84 -50.78
N ALA A 72 -1.22 -4.76 -49.49
CA ALA A 72 -0.29 -5.06 -48.41
C ALA A 72 -0.35 -6.56 -48.08
N SER A 73 0.81 -7.17 -47.85
CA SER A 73 0.92 -8.58 -47.46
C SER A 73 1.67 -8.72 -46.14
N MET A 74 1.26 -9.71 -45.35
CA MET A 74 1.97 -10.08 -44.13
C MET A 74 3.14 -10.98 -44.50
N VAL A 75 4.36 -10.54 -44.17
CA VAL A 75 5.60 -11.28 -44.47
C VAL A 75 5.90 -12.30 -43.39
N ASP A 76 5.65 -11.92 -42.13
CA ASP A 76 5.89 -12.76 -40.96
C ASP A 76 4.92 -12.37 -39.85
N GLY A 77 4.46 -13.34 -39.06
CA GLY A 77 3.41 -13.17 -38.05
C GLY A 77 3.48 -14.25 -36.99
N GLU A 78 3.87 -13.87 -35.77
CA GLU A 78 3.93 -14.78 -34.62
C GLU A 78 3.07 -14.24 -33.47
N CYS A 79 2.09 -15.03 -33.03
CA CYS A 79 1.31 -14.77 -31.83
C CYS A 79 1.67 -15.79 -30.74
N ARG A 80 2.14 -15.30 -29.58
CA ARG A 80 2.44 -16.13 -28.41
C ARG A 80 1.45 -15.80 -27.28
N MET A 81 0.70 -16.80 -26.82
CA MET A 81 -0.11 -16.70 -25.62
C MET A 81 0.72 -17.08 -24.38
N ARG A 82 0.65 -16.27 -23.32
CA ARG A 82 1.19 -16.59 -22.00
C ARG A 82 0.15 -16.25 -20.93
N LYS A 83 -0.38 -17.29 -20.28
CA LYS A 83 -1.55 -17.19 -19.39
C LYS A 83 -2.71 -16.52 -20.12
N PHE A 84 -3.14 -15.33 -19.69
CA PHE A 84 -4.26 -14.58 -20.27
C PHE A 84 -3.82 -13.45 -21.21
N SER A 85 -2.52 -13.33 -21.51
CA SER A 85 -2.00 -12.29 -22.41
C SER A 85 -1.52 -12.92 -23.70
N VAL A 86 -2.06 -12.46 -24.82
CA VAL A 86 -1.58 -12.79 -26.17
C VAL A 86 -0.71 -11.63 -26.64
N ARG A 87 0.49 -11.95 -27.11
CA ARG A 87 1.40 -11.00 -27.76
C ARG A 87 1.56 -11.41 -29.21
N CYS A 88 1.20 -10.53 -30.13
CA CYS A 88 1.35 -10.72 -31.55
C CYS A 88 2.41 -9.75 -32.09
N ASN A 89 3.35 -10.30 -32.85
CA ASN A 89 4.31 -9.55 -33.64
C ASN A 89 4.06 -9.89 -35.09
N ALA A 90 3.87 -8.89 -35.94
CA ALA A 90 3.70 -9.07 -37.37
C ALA A 90 4.55 -8.07 -38.14
N THR A 91 5.10 -8.50 -39.27
CA THR A 91 5.81 -7.63 -40.22
C THR A 91 4.96 -7.51 -41.47
N ILE A 92 4.56 -6.28 -41.79
CA ILE A 92 3.70 -5.96 -42.93
C ILE A 92 4.56 -5.32 -44.02
N ALA A 93 4.51 -5.85 -45.23
CA ALA A 93 5.08 -5.23 -46.42
C ALA A 93 3.98 -4.53 -47.23
N TYR A 94 4.25 -3.30 -47.68
CA TYR A 94 3.30 -2.53 -48.47
C TYR A 94 4.02 -1.71 -49.57
N PRO A 95 3.43 -1.60 -50.76
CA PRO A 95 3.98 -0.79 -51.83
C PRO A 95 3.74 0.71 -51.57
N ARG A 96 4.80 1.52 -51.69
CA ARG A 96 4.77 2.97 -51.55
C ARG A 96 5.75 3.61 -52.52
N ASP A 97 5.28 4.57 -53.31
CA ASP A 97 6.11 5.34 -54.25
C ASP A 97 6.99 4.46 -55.18
N GLY A 98 6.49 3.27 -55.53
CA GLY A 98 7.21 2.31 -56.38
C GLY A 98 8.18 1.36 -55.65
N GLU A 99 8.36 1.52 -54.33
CA GLU A 99 9.20 0.66 -53.49
C GLU A 99 8.38 -0.15 -52.49
N ILE A 100 8.85 -1.35 -52.13
CA ILE A 100 8.23 -2.15 -51.06
C ILE A 100 8.82 -1.69 -49.72
N ARG A 101 7.98 -1.07 -48.89
CA ARG A 101 8.32 -0.68 -47.51
C ARG A 101 7.86 -1.78 -46.55
N SER A 102 8.59 -1.99 -45.46
CA SER A 102 8.21 -2.92 -44.40
C SER A 102 8.02 -2.18 -43.07
N ARG A 103 7.01 -2.60 -42.30
CA ARG A 103 6.74 -2.09 -40.95
C ARG A 103 6.49 -3.26 -39.99
N ALA A 104 7.24 -3.28 -38.90
CA ALA A 104 6.98 -4.18 -37.79
C ALA A 104 5.87 -3.59 -36.89
N VAL A 105 4.84 -4.37 -36.64
CA VAL A 105 3.72 -4.04 -35.76
C VAL A 105 3.72 -5.06 -34.62
N SER A 106 3.76 -4.57 -33.39
CA SER A 106 3.61 -5.41 -32.21
C SER A 106 2.44 -4.91 -31.37
N PHE A 107 1.54 -5.82 -31.00
CA PHE A 107 0.43 -5.52 -30.12
C PHE A 107 0.18 -6.68 -29.17
N SER A 108 -0.46 -6.38 -28.05
CA SER A 108 -0.80 -7.36 -27.03
C SER A 108 -2.19 -7.11 -26.50
N TYR A 109 -2.97 -8.17 -26.35
CA TYR A 109 -4.33 -8.14 -25.81
C TYR A 109 -4.54 -9.25 -24.78
N MET A 110 -5.67 -9.22 -24.08
CA MET A 110 -6.04 -10.25 -23.11
C MET A 110 -7.05 -11.21 -23.73
N ALA A 111 -6.77 -12.51 -23.74
CA ALA A 111 -7.67 -13.51 -24.29
C ALA A 111 -7.82 -14.71 -23.34
N PHE A 112 -9.03 -15.27 -23.27
CA PHE A 112 -9.36 -16.44 -22.45
C PHE A 112 -9.35 -17.76 -23.24
N SER A 113 -9.35 -17.68 -24.58
CA SER A 113 -9.24 -18.82 -25.49
C SER A 113 -8.27 -18.49 -26.63
N ASN A 114 -7.60 -19.53 -27.16
CA ASN A 114 -6.87 -19.47 -28.42
C ASN A 114 -7.82 -19.93 -29.53
N GLU A 115 -8.53 -19.00 -30.15
CA GLU A 115 -9.29 -19.25 -31.37
C GLU A 115 -8.58 -18.59 -32.54
N ASP A 116 -8.47 -19.31 -33.65
CA ASP A 116 -7.91 -18.78 -34.90
C ASP A 116 -8.87 -17.70 -35.44
N ARG A 117 -8.38 -16.47 -35.54
CA ARG A 117 -9.15 -15.33 -36.07
C ARG A 117 -8.52 -14.83 -37.35
N GLU A 118 -9.32 -14.72 -38.40
CA GLU A 118 -8.89 -14.08 -39.65
C GLU A 118 -8.55 -12.61 -39.40
N THR A 119 -7.41 -12.14 -39.90
CA THR A 119 -6.96 -10.76 -39.74
C THR A 119 -6.75 -10.09 -41.09
N ARG A 120 -7.22 -8.86 -41.23
CA ARG A 120 -7.00 -8.01 -42.42
C ARG A 120 -6.01 -6.90 -42.10
N ILE A 121 -5.37 -6.36 -43.13
CA ILE A 121 -4.45 -5.23 -42.99
C ILE A 121 -5.23 -3.93 -43.26
N VAL A 122 -5.17 -3.00 -42.31
CA VAL A 122 -5.94 -1.74 -42.33
C VAL A 122 -4.99 -0.57 -42.08
N ALA A 123 -5.19 0.54 -42.77
CA ALA A 123 -4.42 1.77 -42.60
C ALA A 123 -5.29 2.99 -42.22
N GLU A 124 -4.65 4.02 -41.67
CA GLU A 124 -5.29 5.32 -41.41
C GLU A 124 -5.63 6.06 -42.72
N ARG A 125 -6.87 6.54 -42.86
CA ARG A 125 -7.27 7.40 -43.97
C ARG A 125 -6.45 8.69 -44.00
N GLY A 126 -5.71 8.91 -45.08
CA GLY A 126 -4.87 10.11 -45.27
C GLY A 126 -3.45 10.00 -44.69
N ASN A 127 -3.13 8.93 -43.94
CA ASN A 127 -1.76 8.59 -43.56
C ASN A 127 -1.49 7.09 -43.78
N PRO A 128 -1.21 6.68 -45.02
CA PRO A 128 -1.03 5.28 -45.38
C PRO A 128 0.20 4.63 -44.74
N ASP A 129 1.09 5.39 -44.09
CA ASP A 129 2.21 4.80 -43.35
C ASP A 129 1.75 4.20 -42.02
N ASN A 130 0.59 4.61 -41.48
CA ASN A 130 -0.03 4.05 -40.27
C ASN A 130 -0.87 2.81 -40.58
N ILE A 131 -0.19 1.66 -40.66
CA ILE A 131 -0.78 0.35 -40.97
C ILE A 131 -0.80 -0.53 -39.72
N THR A 132 -1.92 -1.20 -39.47
CA THR A 132 -2.12 -2.16 -38.37
C THR A 132 -3.00 -3.33 -38.82
N LEU A 133 -3.17 -4.34 -37.97
CA LEU A 133 -4.09 -5.46 -38.23
C LEU A 133 -5.50 -5.14 -37.71
N SER A 134 -6.54 -5.60 -38.41
CA SER A 134 -7.94 -5.46 -37.98
C SER A 134 -8.15 -6.04 -36.57
N LEU A 135 -7.45 -7.13 -36.24
CA LEU A 135 -7.47 -7.74 -34.91
C LEU A 135 -6.99 -6.80 -33.80
N ALA A 136 -6.04 -5.91 -34.09
CA ALA A 136 -5.58 -4.91 -33.12
C ALA A 136 -6.65 -3.83 -32.85
N ILE A 137 -7.51 -3.56 -33.84
CA ILE A 137 -8.64 -2.63 -33.74
C ILE A 137 -9.80 -3.28 -33.01
N ASP A 138 -10.11 -4.54 -33.32
CA ASP A 138 -11.18 -5.31 -32.66
C ASP A 138 -10.90 -5.47 -31.15
N GLU A 139 -9.62 -5.67 -30.79
CA GLU A 139 -9.19 -5.77 -29.40
C GLU A 139 -8.72 -4.45 -28.77
N PHE A 140 -8.93 -3.32 -29.45
CA PHE A 140 -8.61 -2.00 -28.93
C PHE A 140 -9.28 -1.76 -27.57
N TRP A 141 -10.58 -2.02 -27.46
CA TRP A 141 -11.34 -1.77 -26.24
C TRP A 141 -10.89 -2.67 -25.09
N ASN A 142 -10.56 -3.92 -25.37
CA ASN A 142 -10.06 -4.86 -24.37
C ASN A 142 -8.67 -4.43 -23.84
N ARG A 143 -7.77 -4.00 -24.73
CA ARG A 143 -6.45 -3.46 -24.36
C ARG A 143 -6.58 -2.11 -23.62
N PHE A 144 -7.47 -1.24 -24.07
CA PHE A 144 -7.72 0.06 -23.44
C PHE A 144 -8.30 -0.14 -22.03
N LEU A 145 -9.41 -0.86 -21.89
CA LEU A 145 -10.06 -1.12 -20.60
C LEU A 145 -9.14 -1.88 -19.65
N GLY A 146 -8.42 -2.89 -20.15
CA GLY A 146 -7.46 -3.64 -19.33
C GLY A 146 -6.34 -2.75 -18.80
N SER A 147 -5.72 -1.93 -19.66
CA SER A 147 -4.66 -1.01 -19.22
C SER A 147 -5.20 0.10 -18.31
N LEU A 148 -6.38 0.64 -18.60
CA LEU A 148 -7.06 1.66 -17.80
C LEU A 148 -7.38 1.14 -16.40
N LEU A 149 -7.90 -0.09 -16.29
CA LEU A 149 -8.20 -0.72 -15.01
C LEU A 149 -6.94 -0.86 -14.15
N VAL A 150 -5.84 -1.35 -14.71
CA VAL A 150 -4.58 -1.50 -13.98
C VAL A 150 -4.04 -0.14 -13.53
N VAL A 151 -4.04 0.86 -14.41
CA VAL A 151 -3.64 2.24 -14.07
C VAL A 151 -4.51 2.81 -12.97
N ALA A 152 -5.83 2.64 -13.05
CA ALA A 152 -6.77 3.13 -12.05
C ALA A 152 -6.52 2.48 -10.69
N VAL A 153 -6.35 1.16 -10.64
CA VAL A 153 -6.00 0.43 -9.41
C VAL A 153 -4.69 0.99 -8.82
N PHE A 154 -3.64 1.09 -9.62
CA PHE A 154 -2.34 1.59 -9.14
C PHE A 154 -2.44 3.03 -8.62
N ALA A 155 -3.15 3.90 -9.32
CA ALA A 155 -3.36 5.28 -8.92
C ALA A 155 -4.17 5.38 -7.62
N VAL A 156 -5.28 4.64 -7.48
CA VAL A 156 -6.11 4.62 -6.28
C VAL A 156 -5.31 4.14 -5.07
N PHE A 157 -4.61 3.00 -5.20
CA PHE A 157 -3.77 2.48 -4.11
C PHE A 157 -2.61 3.42 -3.76
N SER A 158 -1.98 4.06 -4.75
CA SER A 158 -0.95 5.07 -4.53
C SER A 158 -1.47 6.24 -3.69
N VAL A 159 -2.64 6.79 -4.03
CA VAL A 159 -3.29 7.89 -3.30
C VAL A 159 -3.69 7.47 -1.89
N LEU A 160 -4.29 6.29 -1.71
CA LEU A 160 -4.67 5.78 -0.39
C LEU A 160 -3.45 5.60 0.53
N MET A 161 -2.36 5.05 0.01
CA MET A 161 -1.11 4.88 0.76
C MET A 161 -0.47 6.23 1.11
N MET A 162 -0.48 7.19 0.17
CA MET A 162 0.00 8.54 0.43
C MET A 162 -0.83 9.24 1.53
N ARG A 163 -2.16 9.16 1.46
CA ARG A 163 -3.05 9.70 2.50
C ARG A 163 -2.75 9.11 3.87
N ARG A 164 -2.56 7.78 3.95
CA ARG A 164 -2.16 7.11 5.20
C ARG A 164 -0.79 7.59 5.71
N PHE A 165 0.18 7.75 4.81
CA PHE A 165 1.49 8.30 5.16
C PHE A 165 1.40 9.73 5.72
N LEU A 166 0.60 10.60 5.09
CA LEU A 166 0.39 11.98 5.56
C LEU A 166 -0.31 11.99 6.92
N HIS A 167 -1.34 11.18 7.10
CA HIS A 167 -2.04 11.05 8.38
C HIS A 167 -1.12 10.55 9.50
N GLN A 168 -0.29 9.53 9.24
CA GLN A 168 0.72 9.07 10.20
C GLN A 168 1.79 10.15 10.47
N SER A 169 2.23 10.87 9.44
CA SER A 169 3.23 11.92 9.58
C SER A 169 2.71 13.12 10.37
N ALA A 170 1.43 13.47 10.21
CA ALA A 170 0.77 14.49 11.02
C ALA A 170 0.75 14.09 12.50
N SER A 171 0.38 12.84 12.82
CA SER A 171 0.44 12.32 14.19
C SER A 171 1.85 12.32 14.76
N ILE A 172 2.86 11.88 13.99
CA ILE A 172 4.27 11.95 14.41
C ILE A 172 4.71 13.39 14.68
N LYS A 173 4.25 14.36 13.87
CA LYS A 173 4.55 15.77 14.08
C LYS A 173 3.90 16.28 15.37
N ALA A 174 2.64 15.96 15.61
CA ALA A 174 1.93 16.32 16.84
C ALA A 174 2.63 15.77 18.09
N LEU A 175 3.07 14.51 18.05
CA LEU A 175 3.77 13.82 19.13
C LEU A 175 5.11 14.46 19.55
N ARG A 176 5.71 15.30 18.69
CA ARG A 176 6.94 16.03 19.02
C ARG A 176 6.71 17.25 19.90
N HIS A 177 5.47 17.71 20.04
CA HIS A 177 5.12 18.80 20.92
C HIS A 177 4.87 18.26 22.34
N PRO A 178 5.39 18.90 23.40
CA PRO A 178 5.07 18.49 24.77
C PRO A 178 3.59 18.68 25.07
N ALA A 179 2.92 17.65 25.58
CA ALA A 179 1.52 17.71 26.00
C ALA A 179 1.25 16.74 27.15
N PRO A 180 0.18 16.93 27.95
CA PRO A 180 -0.25 15.93 28.92
C PRO A 180 -0.70 14.68 28.15
N LEU A 181 -0.04 13.55 28.43
CA LEU A 181 -0.30 12.27 27.78
C LEU A 181 -1.31 11.48 28.61
N ARG A 182 -2.29 10.87 27.95
CA ARG A 182 -3.23 9.94 28.61
C ARG A 182 -2.81 8.50 28.35
N PRO A 183 -2.48 7.71 29.38
CA PRO A 183 -2.21 6.30 29.23
C PRO A 183 -3.52 5.53 28.98
N VAL A 184 -3.45 4.52 28.13
CA VAL A 184 -4.59 3.69 27.70
C VAL A 184 -4.10 2.26 27.50
N TRP A 185 -4.92 1.29 27.87
CA TRP A 185 -4.67 -0.11 27.54
C TRP A 185 -4.78 -0.38 26.05
N ALA A 186 -3.95 -1.27 25.55
CA ALA A 186 -4.03 -1.76 24.20
C ALA A 186 -3.87 -3.28 24.19
N ARG A 187 -4.60 -3.94 23.31
CA ARG A 187 -4.53 -5.37 23.09
C ARG A 187 -3.57 -5.67 21.96
N ILE A 188 -2.67 -6.62 22.14
CA ILE A 188 -1.78 -7.10 21.08
C ILE A 188 -2.54 -8.12 20.24
N THR A 189 -2.69 -7.84 18.95
CA THR A 189 -3.39 -8.73 18.01
C THR A 189 -2.44 -9.59 17.19
N GLN A 190 -1.23 -9.09 16.94
CA GLN A 190 -0.24 -9.82 16.16
C GLN A 190 1.17 -9.41 16.56
N ARG A 191 2.05 -10.39 16.69
CA ARG A 191 3.49 -10.19 16.87
C ARG A 191 4.25 -10.87 15.74
N THR A 192 5.24 -10.18 15.19
CA THR A 192 6.09 -10.72 14.13
C THR A 192 7.53 -10.33 14.41
N ASP A 193 8.35 -11.31 14.74
CA ASP A 193 9.75 -11.12 15.09
C ASP A 193 10.63 -11.56 13.92
N LYS A 194 11.53 -10.68 13.45
CA LYS A 194 12.45 -10.98 12.35
C LYS A 194 13.82 -10.37 12.60
N LYS A 195 14.87 -11.20 12.63
CA LYS A 195 16.29 -10.81 12.81
C LYS A 195 16.50 -9.86 14.00
N GLY A 196 15.83 -10.13 15.13
CA GLY A 196 15.93 -9.29 16.33
C GLY A 196 15.24 -7.93 16.20
N ARG A 197 14.27 -7.75 15.29
CA ARG A 197 13.32 -6.63 15.33
C ARG A 197 11.94 -7.21 15.53
N SER A 198 11.16 -6.65 16.45
CA SER A 198 9.78 -7.06 16.65
C SER A 198 8.83 -6.06 16.03
N ARG A 199 7.77 -6.57 15.41
CA ARG A 199 6.64 -5.81 14.90
C ARG A 199 5.42 -6.25 15.69
N ILE A 200 4.72 -5.29 16.26
CA ILE A 200 3.58 -5.55 17.13
C ILE A 200 2.41 -4.73 16.60
N THR A 201 1.36 -5.43 16.21
CA THR A 201 0.07 -4.84 15.89
C THR A 201 -0.78 -4.86 17.15
N TYR A 202 -1.32 -3.70 17.50
CA TYR A 202 -2.14 -3.53 18.69
C TYR A 202 -3.41 -2.73 18.39
N ALA A 203 -4.44 -2.94 19.20
CA ALA A 203 -5.71 -2.22 19.16
C ALA A 203 -5.92 -1.51 20.52
N PRO A 204 -6.04 -0.18 20.56
CA PRO A 204 -6.29 0.55 21.80
C PRO A 204 -7.70 0.26 22.32
N ILE A 205 -7.82 0.08 23.64
CA ILE A 205 -9.07 -0.11 24.37
C ILE A 205 -9.56 1.29 24.77
N ASP A 206 -10.06 2.03 23.78
CA ASP A 206 -10.58 3.39 23.94
C ASP A 206 -11.76 3.61 22.98
N PRO A 207 -12.94 4.03 23.48
CA PRO A 207 -14.11 4.32 22.64
C PRO A 207 -13.84 5.31 21.50
N ALA A 208 -12.87 6.22 21.68
CA ALA A 208 -12.50 7.20 20.67
C ALA A 208 -11.56 6.63 19.57
N LEU A 209 -10.98 5.45 19.79
CA LEU A 209 -9.99 4.82 18.92
C LEU A 209 -10.37 3.40 18.49
N THR A 210 -11.63 3.00 18.71
CA THR A 210 -12.21 1.70 18.34
C THR A 210 -11.87 1.30 16.90
N ASP A 211 -11.59 0.01 16.69
CA ASP A 211 -11.26 -0.64 15.41
C ASP A 211 -9.96 -0.22 14.71
N LYS A 212 -9.07 0.52 15.38
CA LYS A 212 -7.76 0.89 14.81
C LYS A 212 -6.69 -0.13 15.18
N ALA A 213 -6.37 -1.03 14.24
CA ALA A 213 -5.17 -1.85 14.32
C ALA A 213 -3.93 -1.03 13.92
N ILE A 214 -2.97 -0.87 14.83
CA ILE A 214 -1.79 -0.03 14.66
C ILE A 214 -0.53 -0.88 14.80
N ALA A 215 0.40 -0.76 13.84
CA ALA A 215 1.67 -1.46 13.89
C ALA A 215 2.79 -0.57 14.44
N SER A 216 3.38 -1.00 15.56
CA SER A 216 4.61 -0.44 16.12
C SER A 216 5.78 -1.39 15.86
N GLY A 217 6.94 -0.83 15.50
CA GLY A 217 8.20 -1.54 15.38
C GLY A 217 9.07 -1.26 16.60
N PHE A 218 9.85 -2.25 17.01
CA PHE A 218 10.84 -2.14 18.06
C PHE A 218 12.20 -2.63 17.55
N ALA A 219 13.26 -1.99 18.05
CA ALA A 219 14.63 -2.40 17.80
C ALA A 219 14.99 -3.69 18.59
N LYS A 220 16.26 -4.14 18.50
CA LYS A 220 16.71 -5.41 19.10
C LYS A 220 16.78 -5.37 20.63
N ASP A 221 16.97 -4.17 21.15
CA ASP A 221 17.10 -3.79 22.55
C ASP A 221 15.83 -3.15 23.11
N GLU A 222 14.85 -2.84 22.27
CA GLU A 222 13.56 -2.30 22.68
C GLU A 222 12.53 -3.44 22.77
N ARG A 223 11.83 -3.57 23.91
CA ARG A 223 10.72 -4.52 24.07
C ARG A 223 9.46 -3.78 24.47
N PRO A 224 8.29 -4.17 23.97
CA PRO A 224 7.04 -3.72 24.58
C PRO A 224 6.98 -4.21 26.01
N TRP A 225 6.34 -3.46 26.88
CA TRP A 225 5.82 -4.06 28.10
C TRP A 225 4.54 -4.82 27.78
N THR A 226 4.40 -6.04 28.26
CA THR A 226 3.24 -6.90 27.98
C THR A 226 2.74 -7.57 29.25
N HIS A 227 1.43 -7.65 29.39
CA HIS A 227 0.76 -8.42 30.42
C HIS A 227 -0.13 -9.46 29.76
N TYR A 228 0.06 -10.74 30.09
CA TYR A 228 -0.80 -11.81 29.63
C TYR A 228 -1.89 -12.07 30.67
N ASP A 229 -3.15 -12.05 30.23
CA ASP A 229 -4.28 -12.42 31.07
C ASP A 229 -4.72 -13.86 30.72
N PRO A 230 -4.48 -14.84 31.63
CA PRO A 230 -4.84 -16.24 31.39
C PRO A 230 -6.35 -16.47 31.36
N THR A 231 -7.16 -15.57 31.92
CA THR A 231 -8.63 -15.73 31.95
C THR A 231 -9.27 -15.41 30.61
N GLN A 232 -8.65 -14.50 29.83
CA GLN A 232 -9.15 -14.04 28.55
C GLN A 232 -8.33 -14.58 27.36
N ASP A 233 -7.19 -15.23 27.63
CA ASP A 233 -6.20 -15.67 26.63
C ASP A 233 -5.73 -14.52 25.72
N GLU A 234 -5.61 -13.32 26.29
CA GLU A 234 -5.21 -12.10 25.58
C GLU A 234 -3.96 -11.47 26.19
N THR A 235 -3.16 -10.83 25.34
CA THR A 235 -1.99 -10.06 25.77
C THR A 235 -2.27 -8.56 25.67
N PHE A 236 -2.22 -7.89 26.82
CA PHE A 236 -2.38 -6.45 26.95
C PHE A 236 -1.03 -5.74 27.04
N THR A 237 -1.05 -4.45 26.73
CA THR A 237 0.11 -3.56 26.75
C THR A 237 -0.37 -2.12 26.97
N LEU A 238 0.55 -1.20 27.26
CA LEU A 238 0.23 0.20 27.51
C LEU A 238 0.60 1.06 26.31
N ALA A 239 -0.34 1.93 25.93
CA ALA A 239 -0.13 2.96 24.93
C ALA A 239 -0.46 4.34 25.51
N VAL A 240 0.05 5.38 24.88
CA VAL A 240 -0.25 6.77 25.23
C VAL A 240 -0.97 7.48 24.11
N VAL A 241 -2.01 8.22 24.47
CA VAL A 241 -2.76 9.09 23.59
C VAL A 241 -2.26 10.52 23.81
N HIS A 242 -1.85 11.16 22.73
CA HIS A 242 -1.51 12.57 22.72
C HIS A 242 -2.73 13.37 22.21
N PRO A 243 -3.12 14.49 22.85
CA PRO A 243 -4.37 15.20 22.55
C PRO A 243 -4.47 15.67 21.09
N ALA A 244 -3.34 16.07 20.49
CA ALA A 244 -3.29 16.49 19.09
C ALA A 244 -2.91 15.36 18.09
N ALA A 245 -2.69 14.12 18.55
CA ALA A 245 -2.33 13.01 17.67
C ALA A 245 -3.53 12.07 17.46
N THR A 246 -3.72 11.60 16.24
CA THR A 246 -4.84 10.70 15.90
C THR A 246 -4.52 9.22 16.14
N LEU A 247 -3.26 8.91 16.44
CA LEU A 247 -2.76 7.56 16.68
C LEU A 247 -2.07 7.50 18.06
N PRO A 248 -2.46 6.56 18.92
CA PRO A 248 -1.73 6.28 20.15
C PRO A 248 -0.32 5.76 19.84
N VAL A 249 0.58 5.91 20.81
CA VAL A 249 1.95 5.40 20.75
C VAL A 249 2.10 4.29 21.78
N LEU A 250 2.52 3.12 21.31
CA LEU A 250 2.82 1.99 22.17
C LEU A 250 4.08 2.26 23.01
N LEU A 251 3.99 2.00 24.31
CA LEU A 251 5.10 2.18 25.24
C LEU A 251 6.01 0.95 25.24
N ASP A 252 7.30 1.20 25.37
CA ASP A 252 8.33 0.20 25.63
C ASP A 252 8.49 -0.03 27.15
N GLU A 253 9.07 -1.16 27.51
CA GLU A 253 9.29 -1.57 28.91
C GLU A 253 10.09 -0.54 29.72
N ARG A 254 11.04 0.11 29.06
CA ARG A 254 11.94 1.11 29.66
C ARG A 254 11.38 2.53 29.63
N LEU A 255 10.29 2.76 28.88
CA LEU A 255 9.69 4.07 28.62
C LEU A 255 10.62 5.04 27.88
N ASP A 256 11.62 4.53 27.14
CA ASP A 256 12.62 5.33 26.41
C ASP A 256 11.99 6.13 25.25
N ARG A 257 10.74 5.81 24.87
CA ARG A 257 9.95 6.56 23.88
C ARG A 257 9.47 7.92 24.39
N LEU A 258 9.42 8.12 25.70
CA LEU A 258 8.96 9.33 26.35
C LEU A 258 10.14 10.19 26.82
N ASP A 259 9.93 11.50 26.94
CA ASP A 259 10.89 12.45 27.49
C ASP A 259 10.72 12.57 29.01
N LEU A 260 11.15 11.52 29.71
CA LEU A 260 11.07 11.36 31.16
C LEU A 260 12.45 11.49 31.81
N THR A 261 12.50 11.98 33.05
CA THR A 261 13.70 11.83 33.87
C THR A 261 13.85 10.37 34.33
N PRO A 262 15.07 9.91 34.67
CA PRO A 262 15.26 8.55 35.18
C PRO A 262 14.37 8.23 36.39
N ASP A 263 14.22 9.19 37.31
CA ASP A 263 13.41 9.05 38.52
C ASP A 263 11.92 8.89 38.21
N GLU A 264 11.39 9.72 37.29
CA GLU A 264 9.99 9.60 36.85
C GLU A 264 9.73 8.26 36.16
N ALA A 265 10.66 7.82 35.31
CA ALA A 265 10.53 6.55 34.61
C ALA A 265 10.51 5.37 35.61
N GLU A 266 11.24 5.46 36.72
CA GLU A 266 11.21 4.45 37.78
C GLU A 266 9.89 4.43 38.52
N VAL A 267 9.39 5.60 38.96
CA VAL A 267 8.08 5.72 39.61
C VAL A 267 6.97 5.15 38.73
N ILE A 268 7.01 5.44 37.42
CA ILE A 268 6.03 4.93 36.46
C ILE A 268 6.14 3.41 36.32
N ARG A 269 7.36 2.84 36.24
CA ARG A 269 7.55 1.39 36.17
C ARG A 269 7.01 0.68 37.42
N THR A 270 7.36 1.18 38.60
CA THR A 270 6.85 0.62 39.87
C THR A 270 5.34 0.74 39.96
N GLY A 271 4.76 1.89 39.61
CA GLY A 271 3.31 2.09 39.58
C GLY A 271 2.62 1.16 38.60
N ARG A 272 3.18 0.97 37.40
CA ARG A 272 2.68 0.05 36.37
C ARG A 272 2.69 -1.39 36.86
N ASP A 273 3.80 -1.83 37.45
CA ASP A 273 3.96 -3.21 37.91
C ASP A 273 3.07 -3.48 39.14
N ALA A 274 2.73 -2.45 39.92
CA ALA A 274 1.76 -2.52 41.02
C ALA A 274 0.29 -2.48 40.57
N LEU A 275 -0.02 -2.02 39.34
CA LEU A 275 -1.39 -2.03 38.83
C LEU A 275 -1.92 -3.45 38.61
N LEU A 276 -1.03 -4.41 38.37
CA LEU A 276 -1.40 -5.79 38.10
C LEU A 276 -0.91 -6.68 39.25
N PRO A 277 -1.73 -7.63 39.73
CA PRO A 277 -1.25 -8.60 40.70
C PRO A 277 -0.09 -9.41 40.10
N PRO A 278 0.89 -9.85 40.91
CA PRO A 278 2.00 -10.65 40.41
C PRO A 278 1.46 -11.89 39.70
N GLU A 279 2.10 -12.25 38.57
CA GLU A 279 1.87 -13.52 37.87
C GLU A 279 1.83 -14.64 38.92
N SER A 280 0.70 -15.34 39.02
CA SER A 280 0.66 -16.58 39.79
C SER A 280 1.57 -17.56 39.05
N ILE A 281 2.78 -17.74 39.58
CA ILE A 281 3.70 -18.77 39.14
C ILE A 281 2.96 -20.10 39.28
N VAL A 282 2.64 -20.73 38.14
CA VAL A 282 2.24 -22.14 38.06
C VAL A 282 3.44 -22.92 37.53
#